data_AF-A0A6G0NUS6-F1
#
_entry.id   AF-A0A6G0NUS6-F1
#
_cell.length_a   1.000
_cell.length_b   1.000
_cell.length_c   1.000
_cell.angle_alpha   90.00
_cell.angle_beta   90.00
_cell.angle_gamma   90.00
#
_symmetry.space_group_name_H-M   'P 1'
#
loop_
_entity.id
_entity.type
_entity.pdbx_description
1 polymer ?
#
loop_
_entity_poly.entity_id
_entity_poly.type
_entity_poly.pdbx_seq_one_letter_code
_entity_poly.pdbx_strand_id
1 'polypeptide(L)'
;MREAYSSPMRPSQYSRGPEDGQTAAADNETPRDAAGRRQRERVSMEQVLLDRRWVFHCASPLFHIQRDQLSEYAHDLVKTLRAAALRACGQQLGYSVSIRTTDTFVAFQIREERDRRRGRATNQQSERSGGFVVYFPTEGEQRAPRKGRERQQVLLLRGDEELLRWVCSWLQRRFQCVVSTHVVHIQQLNLKRLARNWAVASLLAEAARPSTVQRDVTNQEGEGDQPRGSSVAPLLLKYRAMKEEAVVRTYTLTVPWSTLRRLFQQTKDGPGGNRPSTYVPELIELTEHLYTDALPFDLSNYEIERVEMQDVAVDMDGGVEFYNMDLVHTVLFSLLELLAVQDVATTSRPETTL
;
A
#
# COMPACT_ATOMS: atom_id res chain seq x y z
N MET A 1 23.12 29.44 57.54
CA MET A 1 22.73 28.05 57.25
C MET A 1 21.35 28.07 56.60
N ARG A 2 21.14 27.15 55.66
CA ARG A 2 19.92 26.97 54.85
C ARG A 2 18.71 26.60 55.71
N GLU A 3 17.53 26.99 55.24
CA GLU A 3 16.25 26.26 55.24
C GLU A 3 15.10 27.27 55.03
N ALA A 4 13.99 27.00 54.35
CA ALA A 4 13.64 26.07 53.29
C ALA A 4 12.30 26.56 52.74
N TYR A 5 12.12 26.39 51.43
CA TYR A 5 10.86 26.52 50.71
C TYR A 5 9.73 25.71 51.39
N SER A 6 8.53 26.29 51.50
CA SER A 6 7.30 25.50 51.61
C SER A 6 6.18 26.19 50.81
N SER A 7 5.99 25.70 49.58
CA SER A 7 4.85 25.97 48.72
C SER A 7 3.63 25.18 49.25
N PRO A 8 2.38 25.68 49.16
CA PRO A 8 1.22 25.00 49.70
C PRO A 8 0.78 23.87 48.76
N MET A 9 1.25 22.64 49.03
CA MET A 9 0.58 21.45 48.54
C MET A 9 -0.64 21.15 49.43
N ARG A 10 -1.84 21.25 48.86
CA ARG A 10 -3.01 20.51 49.34
C ARG A 10 -3.03 19.15 48.64
N PRO A 11 -2.88 18.03 49.35
CA PRO A 11 -3.30 16.73 48.87
C PRO A 11 -4.76 16.46 49.27
N SER A 12 -5.39 15.53 48.54
CA SER A 12 -6.72 14.96 48.74
C SER A 12 -7.92 15.74 48.19
N GLN A 13 -8.26 15.45 46.93
CA GLN A 13 -9.64 15.25 46.46
C GLN A 13 -9.62 14.77 45.01
N TYR A 14 -9.18 13.52 44.78
CA TYR A 14 -9.72 12.68 43.72
C TYR A 14 -9.56 11.23 44.17
N SER A 15 -10.63 10.71 44.73
CA SER A 15 -10.82 9.28 44.93
C SER A 15 -10.73 8.61 43.56
N ARG A 16 -9.73 7.74 43.36
CA ARG A 16 -9.75 6.71 42.32
C ARG A 16 -10.99 5.85 42.55
N GLY A 17 -12.02 6.03 41.74
CA GLY A 17 -12.95 4.94 41.47
C GLY A 17 -12.22 3.88 40.66
N PRO A 18 -12.45 2.58 40.90
CA PRO A 18 -11.88 1.54 40.06
C PRO A 18 -12.50 1.69 38.65
N GLU A 19 -11.68 2.00 37.66
CA GLU A 19 -12.02 1.81 36.25
C GLU A 19 -11.99 0.30 35.94
N ASP A 20 -12.88 -0.45 36.57
CA ASP A 20 -13.27 -1.78 36.11
C ASP A 20 -14.34 -1.59 35.03
N GLY A 21 -13.89 -1.31 33.80
CA GLY A 21 -14.79 -1.08 32.68
C GLY A 21 -14.25 -1.40 31.29
N GLN A 22 -12.96 -1.72 31.14
CA GLN A 22 -12.38 -2.06 29.84
C GLN A 22 -11.81 -3.47 29.73
N THR A 23 -11.73 -4.21 30.83
CA THR A 23 -11.19 -5.58 30.83
C THR A 23 -12.25 -6.68 30.77
N ALA A 24 -13.54 -6.36 30.97
CA ALA A 24 -14.63 -7.35 31.00
C ALA A 24 -15.42 -7.49 29.68
N ALA A 25 -15.20 -6.61 28.70
CA ALA A 25 -15.94 -6.64 27.42
C ALA A 25 -15.27 -7.48 26.33
N ALA A 26 -14.02 -7.91 26.52
CA ALA A 26 -13.30 -8.73 25.54
C ALA A 26 -13.67 -10.22 25.61
N ASP A 27 -14.17 -10.70 26.76
CA ASP A 27 -14.40 -12.14 27.00
C ASP A 27 -15.83 -12.61 26.69
N ASN A 28 -16.72 -11.72 26.25
CA ASN A 28 -18.12 -12.03 25.88
C ASN A 28 -18.52 -11.41 24.53
N GLU A 29 -17.58 -11.25 23.59
CA GLU A 29 -17.92 -10.81 22.24
C GLU A 29 -18.53 -11.99 21.46
N THR A 30 -19.78 -11.85 21.00
CA THR A 30 -20.39 -12.91 20.18
C THR A 30 -19.68 -12.94 18.81
N PRO A 31 -19.59 -14.11 18.15
CA PRO A 31 -19.00 -14.21 16.80
C PRO A 31 -19.62 -13.23 15.79
N ARG A 32 -20.89 -12.84 16.02
CA ARG A 32 -21.62 -11.87 15.20
C ARG A 32 -21.17 -10.44 15.45
N ASP A 33 -20.87 -10.08 16.70
CA ASP A 33 -20.34 -8.76 17.07
C ASP A 33 -18.91 -8.59 16.58
N ALA A 34 -18.08 -9.63 16.73
CA ALA A 34 -16.72 -9.67 16.18
C ALA A 34 -16.72 -9.55 14.65
N ALA A 35 -17.64 -10.24 13.95
CA ALA A 35 -17.81 -10.10 12.50
C ALA A 35 -18.26 -8.68 12.11
N GLY A 36 -19.21 -8.09 12.84
CA GLY A 36 -19.67 -6.73 12.62
C GLY A 36 -18.60 -5.67 12.91
N ARG A 37 -17.70 -5.91 13.86
CA ARG A 37 -16.53 -5.06 14.13
C ARG A 37 -15.50 -5.15 13.00
N ARG A 38 -15.12 -6.37 12.59
CA ARG A 38 -14.20 -6.60 11.46
C ARG A 38 -14.71 -5.96 10.17
N GLN A 39 -16.01 -6.03 9.91
CA GLN A 39 -16.60 -5.38 8.74
C GLN A 39 -16.49 -3.86 8.82
N ARG A 40 -16.72 -3.25 9.99
CA ARG A 40 -16.56 -1.80 10.20
C ARG A 40 -15.10 -1.37 10.05
N GLU A 41 -14.16 -2.15 10.57
CA GLU A 41 -12.72 -1.92 10.42
C GLU A 41 -12.29 -2.04 8.95
N ARG A 42 -12.81 -3.04 8.22
CA ARG A 42 -12.60 -3.20 6.78
C ARG A 42 -13.10 -2.00 5.98
N VAL A 43 -14.35 -1.59 6.16
CA VAL A 43 -14.93 -0.41 5.46
C VAL A 43 -14.14 0.86 5.79
N SER A 44 -13.68 1.00 7.03
CA SER A 44 -12.87 2.14 7.45
C SER A 44 -11.47 2.13 6.81
N MET A 45 -10.89 0.95 6.60
CA MET A 45 -9.61 0.79 5.89
C MET A 45 -9.77 1.06 4.39
N GLU A 46 -10.85 0.58 3.78
CA GLU A 46 -11.19 0.80 2.37
C GLU A 46 -11.24 2.31 2.05
N GLN A 47 -11.89 3.10 2.92
CA GLN A 47 -11.96 4.56 2.79
C GLN A 47 -10.59 5.26 2.82
N VAL A 48 -9.60 4.65 3.48
CA VAL A 48 -8.24 5.17 3.57
C VAL A 48 -7.42 4.78 2.36
N LEU A 49 -7.50 3.52 1.91
CA LEU A 49 -6.59 2.96 0.91
C LEU A 49 -7.07 3.08 -0.54
N LEU A 50 -8.36 2.79 -0.80
CA LEU A 50 -8.87 2.59 -2.15
C LEU A 50 -9.04 3.90 -2.91
N ASP A 51 -9.05 3.78 -4.25
CA ASP A 51 -9.30 4.83 -5.24
C ASP A 51 -8.40 6.06 -5.08
N ARG A 52 -7.19 5.82 -4.58
CA ARG A 52 -6.20 6.85 -4.28
C ARG A 52 -4.82 6.39 -4.70
N ARG A 53 -4.07 7.32 -5.28
CA ARG A 53 -2.68 7.12 -5.65
C ARG A 53 -1.78 7.26 -4.43
N TRP A 54 -1.02 6.20 -4.18
CA TRP A 54 0.04 6.13 -3.20
C TRP A 54 1.39 6.15 -3.90
N VAL A 55 2.40 6.66 -3.24
CA VAL A 55 3.73 6.83 -3.79
C VAL A 55 4.68 5.93 -3.01
N PHE A 56 5.42 5.08 -3.70
CA PHE A 56 6.31 4.12 -3.07
C PHE A 56 7.67 4.74 -2.73
N HIS A 57 7.98 4.81 -1.44
CA HIS A 57 9.25 5.29 -0.93
C HIS A 57 10.04 4.17 -0.28
N CYS A 58 11.37 4.24 -0.38
CA CYS A 58 12.25 3.42 0.43
C CYS A 58 12.63 4.17 1.71
N ALA A 59 12.75 3.41 2.80
CA ALA A 59 13.29 3.89 4.05
C ALA A 59 14.52 3.04 4.43
N SER A 60 15.48 3.68 5.10
CA SER A 60 16.64 3.01 5.68
C SER A 60 16.20 1.87 6.61
N PRO A 61 16.99 0.80 6.75
CA PRO A 61 16.60 -0.35 7.58
C PRO A 61 16.50 -0.04 9.10
N LEU A 62 17.00 1.11 9.53
CA LEU A 62 16.77 1.64 10.89
C LEU A 62 15.31 2.05 11.13
N PHE A 63 14.54 2.23 10.05
CA PHE A 63 13.12 2.52 10.13
C PHE A 63 12.36 1.33 10.71
N HIS A 64 11.82 1.52 11.92
CA HIS A 64 11.03 0.49 12.58
C HIS A 64 9.92 1.07 13.45
N ILE A 65 8.69 0.95 12.97
CA ILE A 65 7.49 1.19 13.77
C ILE A 65 7.15 -0.07 14.55
N GLN A 66 6.87 0.08 15.84
CA GLN A 66 6.39 -0.98 16.72
C GLN A 66 4.86 -0.92 16.86
N ARG A 67 4.18 -2.05 16.73
CA ARG A 67 2.69 -2.10 16.75
C ARG A 67 2.10 -1.73 18.11
N ASP A 68 2.81 -2.04 19.17
CA ASP A 68 2.50 -1.73 20.56
C ASP A 68 2.62 -0.23 20.88
N GLN A 69 3.33 0.56 20.06
CA GLN A 69 3.56 2.00 20.29
C GLN A 69 2.79 2.91 19.32
N LEU A 70 1.83 2.37 18.55
CA LEU A 70 1.12 3.13 17.52
C LEU A 70 0.43 4.40 18.04
N SER A 71 -0.19 4.33 19.22
CA SER A 71 -0.85 5.49 19.85
C SER A 71 0.16 6.58 20.24
N GLU A 72 1.31 6.19 20.78
CA GLU A 72 2.39 7.11 21.13
C GLU A 72 2.94 7.81 19.88
N TYR A 73 3.15 7.06 18.80
CA TYR A 73 3.58 7.62 17.52
C TYR A 73 2.58 8.61 16.94
N ALA A 74 1.27 8.34 17.01
CA ALA A 74 0.27 9.31 16.56
C ALA A 74 0.30 10.60 17.40
N HIS A 75 0.39 10.49 18.73
CA HIS A 75 0.47 11.66 19.59
C HIS A 75 1.73 12.49 19.35
N ASP A 76 2.88 11.83 19.20
CA ASP A 76 4.15 12.48 18.90
C ASP A 76 4.16 13.16 17.52
N LEU A 77 3.58 12.49 16.51
CA LEU A 77 3.42 13.05 15.17
C LEU A 77 2.53 14.30 15.20
N VAL A 78 1.38 14.28 15.88
CA VAL A 78 0.51 15.47 16.02
C VAL A 78 1.25 16.63 16.67
N LYS A 79 2.00 16.37 17.75
CA LYS A 79 2.81 17.42 18.42
C LYS A 79 3.85 18.00 17.46
N THR A 80 4.54 17.15 16.71
CA THR A 80 5.57 17.56 15.76
C THR A 80 4.98 18.38 14.61
N LEU A 81 3.85 17.98 14.05
CA LEU A 81 3.15 18.71 12.98
C LEU A 81 2.68 20.08 13.45
N ARG A 82 2.09 20.18 14.65
CA ARG A 82 1.70 21.48 15.24
C ARG A 82 2.89 22.41 15.43
N ALA A 83 4.01 21.89 15.93
CA ALA A 83 5.23 22.67 16.11
C ALA A 83 5.88 23.07 14.76
N ALA A 84 5.78 22.23 13.73
CA ALA A 84 6.25 22.56 12.38
C ALA A 84 5.40 23.67 11.75
N ALA A 85 4.08 23.55 11.81
CA ALA A 85 3.15 24.56 11.32
C ALA A 85 3.32 25.92 12.01
N LEU A 86 3.51 25.91 13.34
CA LEU A 86 3.77 27.15 14.09
C LEU A 86 5.05 27.84 13.64
N ARG A 87 6.12 27.07 13.35
CA ARG A 87 7.40 27.62 12.88
C ARG A 87 7.34 28.10 11.44
N ALA A 88 6.70 27.34 10.55
CA ALA A 88 6.66 27.65 9.12
C ALA A 88 5.63 28.74 8.77
N CYS A 89 4.47 28.72 9.42
CA CYS A 89 3.33 29.57 9.07
C CYS A 89 2.98 30.61 10.15
N GLY A 90 3.60 30.55 11.34
CA GLY A 90 3.27 31.43 12.46
C GLY A 90 1.86 31.21 13.03
N GLN A 91 1.21 30.09 12.70
CA GLN A 91 -0.17 29.80 13.08
C GLN A 91 -0.28 28.45 13.78
N GLN A 92 -1.14 28.37 14.80
CA GLN A 92 -1.52 27.10 15.40
C GLN A 92 -2.62 26.47 14.56
N LEU A 93 -2.28 25.40 13.83
CA LEU A 93 -3.22 24.62 13.03
C LEU A 93 -3.62 23.35 13.79
N GLY A 94 -4.86 22.90 13.56
CA GLY A 94 -5.35 21.63 14.06
C GLY A 94 -4.75 20.48 13.24
N TYR A 95 -4.33 19.42 13.93
CA TYR A 95 -3.93 18.17 13.28
C TYR A 95 -4.58 17.01 13.99
N SER A 96 -5.14 16.09 13.21
CA SER A 96 -5.66 14.80 13.65
C SER A 96 -4.99 13.66 12.89
N VAL A 97 -4.62 12.61 13.62
CA VAL A 97 -4.02 11.39 13.07
C VAL A 97 -4.92 10.23 13.46
N SER A 98 -5.44 9.52 12.47
CA SER A 98 -6.23 8.30 12.65
C SER A 98 -5.46 7.11 12.13
N ILE A 99 -5.34 6.07 12.97
CA ILE A 99 -4.66 4.83 12.63
C ILE A 99 -5.69 3.76 12.29
N ARG A 100 -5.40 2.98 11.26
CA ARG A 100 -6.11 1.75 10.91
C ARG A 100 -5.11 0.61 10.88
N THR A 101 -5.42 -0.48 11.56
CA THR A 101 -4.50 -1.61 11.74
C THR A 101 -5.11 -2.87 11.15
N THR A 102 -4.29 -3.68 10.48
CA THR A 102 -4.58 -5.06 10.13
C THR A 102 -3.50 -5.97 10.68
N ASP A 103 -3.67 -7.28 10.49
CA ASP A 103 -2.68 -8.27 10.91
C ASP A 103 -1.35 -8.12 10.16
N THR A 104 -1.32 -7.46 9.00
CA THR A 104 -0.13 -7.40 8.13
C THR A 104 0.33 -6.00 7.79
N PHE A 105 -0.49 -4.96 7.97
CA PHE A 105 -0.07 -3.57 7.73
C PHE A 105 -0.81 -2.58 8.62
N VAL A 106 -0.29 -1.35 8.67
CA VAL A 106 -0.91 -0.23 9.39
C VAL A 106 -0.95 0.98 8.46
N ALA A 107 -2.09 1.65 8.42
CA ALA A 107 -2.29 2.89 7.68
C ALA A 107 -2.51 4.05 8.63
N PHE A 108 -1.68 5.08 8.50
CA PHE A 108 -1.85 6.37 9.15
C PHE A 108 -2.54 7.31 8.19
N GLN A 109 -3.66 7.90 8.60
CA GLN A 109 -4.32 8.99 7.91
C GLN A 109 -4.16 10.27 8.73
N ILE A 110 -3.68 11.32 8.08
CA ILE A 110 -3.33 12.60 8.69
C ILE A 110 -4.23 13.66 8.06
N ARG A 111 -4.86 14.48 8.89
CA ARG A 111 -5.69 15.60 8.45
C ARG A 111 -5.26 16.87 9.15
N GLU A 112 -5.13 17.93 8.37
CA GLU A 112 -4.93 19.29 8.83
C GLU A 112 -6.29 20.01 8.86
N GLU A 113 -6.66 20.49 10.04
CA GLU A 113 -7.88 21.25 10.28
C GLU A 113 -7.50 22.73 10.33
N ARG A 114 -7.92 23.48 9.29
CA ARG A 114 -7.76 24.94 9.24
C ARG A 114 -9.04 25.62 9.71
N ASP A 115 -8.90 26.61 10.59
CA ASP A 115 -10.01 27.41 11.06
C ASP A 115 -10.66 28.19 9.90
N ARG A 116 -11.82 27.72 9.44
CA ARG A 116 -12.59 28.33 8.32
C ARG A 116 -13.06 29.76 8.60
N ARG A 117 -12.85 30.28 9.83
CA ARG A 117 -13.34 31.59 10.28
C ARG A 117 -12.51 32.79 9.80
N ARG A 118 -11.30 32.59 9.24
CA ARG A 118 -10.39 33.70 8.86
C ARG A 118 -10.30 34.02 7.36
N GLY A 119 -11.03 33.35 6.48
CA GLY A 119 -10.90 33.54 5.03
C GLY A 119 -12.21 33.83 4.30
N ARG A 120 -12.69 35.10 4.32
CA ARG A 120 -13.60 35.62 3.30
C ARG A 120 -12.77 36.15 2.11
N ALA A 121 -12.02 35.27 1.46
CA ALA A 121 -11.39 35.54 0.17
C ALA A 121 -10.79 34.25 -0.38
N THR A 122 -11.21 33.88 -1.59
CA THR A 122 -10.66 32.84 -2.48
C THR A 122 -10.90 31.36 -2.08
N ASN A 123 -11.53 30.63 -3.00
CA ASN A 123 -12.05 29.26 -2.92
C ASN A 123 -10.99 28.13 -2.78
N GLN A 124 -9.82 28.33 -2.17
CA GLN A 124 -8.71 27.36 -2.34
C GLN A 124 -7.80 27.07 -1.13
N GLN A 125 -8.15 27.43 0.11
CA GLN A 125 -7.44 26.83 1.26
C GLN A 125 -8.10 25.51 1.67
N SER A 126 -7.97 24.52 0.79
CA SER A 126 -8.42 23.14 1.02
C SER A 126 -7.77 22.57 2.28
N GLU A 127 -8.54 21.80 3.05
CA GLU A 127 -8.00 20.91 4.08
C GLU A 127 -6.87 20.07 3.45
N ARG A 128 -5.69 20.07 4.10
CA ARG A 128 -4.59 19.22 3.68
C ARG A 128 -4.78 17.86 4.30
N SER A 129 -4.72 16.83 3.47
CA SER A 129 -4.76 15.46 3.95
C SER A 129 -3.58 14.69 3.41
N GLY A 130 -3.11 13.75 4.20
CA GLY A 130 -2.07 12.84 3.82
C GLY A 130 -2.15 11.54 4.61
N GLY A 131 -1.14 10.73 4.45
CA GLY A 131 -1.06 9.46 5.14
C GLY A 131 0.13 8.66 4.69
N PHE A 132 0.39 7.61 5.45
CA PHE A 132 1.40 6.63 5.08
C PHE A 132 0.99 5.23 5.50
N VAL A 133 1.42 4.22 4.75
CA VAL A 133 1.18 2.80 5.03
C VAL A 133 2.51 2.13 5.32
N VAL A 134 2.49 1.27 6.34
CA VAL A 134 3.63 0.49 6.81
C VAL A 134 3.25 -0.97 6.79
N TYR A 135 4.01 -1.77 6.04
CA TYR A 135 3.81 -3.20 5.94
C TYR A 135 4.70 -3.97 6.92
N PHE A 136 4.12 -4.95 7.61
CA PHE A 136 4.75 -5.84 8.57
C PHE A 136 4.71 -7.27 8.03
N PRO A 137 5.79 -7.75 7.37
CA PRO A 137 5.82 -9.12 6.85
C PRO A 137 5.75 -10.14 8.00
N THR A 138 4.97 -11.19 7.80
CA THR A 138 4.87 -12.31 8.75
C THR A 138 6.18 -13.11 8.82
N GLU A 139 6.39 -13.90 9.88
CA GLU A 139 7.63 -14.68 10.05
C GLU A 139 7.91 -15.65 8.89
N GLY A 140 6.86 -16.19 8.25
CA GLY A 140 6.98 -17.05 7.07
C GLY A 140 7.30 -16.30 5.76
N GLU A 141 6.98 -15.00 5.70
CA GLU A 141 7.24 -14.11 4.56
C GLU A 141 8.60 -13.43 4.66
N GLN A 142 9.13 -13.27 5.87
CA GLN A 142 10.50 -12.87 6.12
C GLN A 142 11.43 -14.00 5.65
N ARG A 143 11.80 -14.00 4.37
CA ARG A 143 13.04 -14.67 3.96
C ARG A 143 14.14 -14.07 4.83
N ALA A 144 14.82 -14.91 5.61
CA ALA A 144 16.00 -14.50 6.37
C ALA A 144 16.83 -13.60 5.44
N PRO A 145 17.13 -12.35 5.83
CA PRO A 145 17.84 -11.48 4.93
C PRO A 145 19.08 -12.20 4.47
N ARG A 146 19.34 -12.22 3.15
CA ARG A 146 20.59 -12.76 2.62
C ARG A 146 21.71 -12.19 3.46
N LYS A 147 22.57 -13.04 4.04
CA LYS A 147 23.62 -12.69 5.02
C LYS A 147 24.12 -11.25 4.78
N GLY A 148 23.84 -10.35 5.73
CA GLY A 148 24.25 -8.95 5.68
C GLY A 148 23.24 -7.92 5.16
N ARG A 149 22.01 -8.32 4.77
CA ARG A 149 20.92 -7.36 4.51
C ARG A 149 20.11 -7.09 5.77
N GLU A 150 19.77 -5.83 6.00
CA GLU A 150 18.97 -5.41 7.16
C GLU A 150 17.46 -5.48 6.82
N ARG A 151 16.59 -5.38 7.84
CA ARG A 151 15.13 -5.45 7.66
C ARG A 151 14.64 -4.27 6.82
N GLN A 152 14.06 -4.55 5.66
CA GLN A 152 13.41 -3.52 4.83
C GLN A 152 11.92 -3.42 5.18
N GLN A 153 11.35 -2.22 5.12
CA GLN A 153 9.92 -1.98 5.26
C GLN A 153 9.42 -1.23 4.03
N VAL A 154 8.17 -1.52 3.64
CA VAL A 154 7.49 -0.76 2.59
C VAL A 154 6.84 0.45 3.22
N LEU A 155 7.16 1.62 2.70
CA LEU A 155 6.55 2.90 3.06
C LEU A 155 5.83 3.46 1.84
N LEU A 156 4.50 3.47 1.89
CA LEU A 156 3.69 4.20 0.93
C LEU A 156 3.33 5.56 1.50
N LEU A 157 3.52 6.63 0.75
CA LEU A 157 3.14 7.99 1.15
C LEU A 157 2.04 8.53 0.24
N ARG A 158 1.16 9.37 0.79
CA ARG A 158 0.16 10.10 0.02
C ARG A 158 -0.14 11.43 0.69
N GLY A 159 -0.39 12.47 -0.10
CA GLY A 159 -1.01 13.70 0.37
C GLY A 159 -0.31 14.96 -0.13
N ASP A 160 -0.62 16.06 0.53
CA ASP A 160 0.03 17.35 0.32
C ASP A 160 1.55 17.24 0.58
N GLU A 161 2.36 17.76 -0.35
CA GLU A 161 3.82 17.64 -0.31
C GLU A 161 4.45 18.30 0.92
N GLU A 162 3.89 19.42 1.40
CA GLU A 162 4.40 20.10 2.58
C GLU A 162 4.11 19.32 3.85
N LEU A 163 2.89 18.78 3.96
CA LEU A 163 2.53 17.87 5.03
C LEU A 163 3.44 16.63 5.04
N LEU A 164 3.64 16.01 3.87
CA LEU A 164 4.51 14.85 3.72
C LEU A 164 5.96 15.16 4.07
N ARG A 165 6.48 16.35 3.73
CA ARG A 165 7.82 16.79 4.13
C ARG A 165 7.98 16.80 5.65
N TRP A 166 6.98 17.28 6.38
CA TRP A 166 7.02 17.28 7.85
C TRP A 166 6.88 15.88 8.43
N VAL A 167 6.06 15.01 7.82
CA VAL A 167 5.95 13.60 8.21
C VAL A 167 7.27 12.87 8.01
N CYS A 168 7.92 13.03 6.85
CA CYS A 168 9.24 12.48 6.58
C CYS A 168 10.28 12.99 7.58
N SER A 169 10.28 14.30 7.89
CA SER A 169 11.17 14.86 8.90
C SER A 169 10.94 14.26 10.29
N TRP A 170 9.69 14.00 10.66
CA TRP A 170 9.36 13.30 11.90
C TRP A 170 9.87 11.86 11.91
N LEU A 171 9.60 11.09 10.84
CA LEU A 171 10.08 9.71 10.69
C LEU A 171 11.61 9.64 10.84
N GLN A 172 12.33 10.51 10.12
CA GLN A 172 13.79 10.58 10.15
C GLN A 172 14.32 10.90 11.56
N ARG A 173 13.71 11.86 12.29
CA ARG A 173 14.11 12.20 13.65
C ARG A 173 13.79 11.11 14.66
N ARG A 174 12.60 10.51 14.57
CA ARG A 174 12.11 9.54 15.56
C ARG A 174 12.85 8.21 15.49
N PHE A 175 13.19 7.77 14.28
CA PHE A 175 13.79 6.46 14.02
C PHE A 175 15.26 6.55 13.59
N GLN A 176 15.82 7.77 13.50
CA GLN A 176 17.18 8.00 12.98
C GLN A 176 17.38 7.33 11.61
N CYS A 177 16.33 7.30 10.80
CA CYS A 177 16.31 6.67 9.50
C CYS A 177 16.43 7.71 8.39
N VAL A 178 16.77 7.24 7.19
CA VAL A 178 16.65 8.03 5.96
C VAL A 178 15.40 7.57 5.24
N VAL A 179 14.43 8.47 5.07
CA VAL A 179 13.34 8.29 4.11
C VAL A 179 13.79 8.94 2.82
N SER A 180 13.82 8.18 1.73
CA SER A 180 14.21 8.71 0.42
C SER A 180 13.26 9.84 0.03
N THR A 181 13.85 10.99 -0.27
CA THR A 181 13.18 12.15 -0.89
C THR A 181 12.69 11.80 -2.29
N HIS A 182 13.39 10.89 -2.96
CA HIS A 182 13.04 10.39 -4.27
C HIS A 182 12.09 9.19 -4.16
N VAL A 183 11.08 9.19 -5.02
CA VAL A 183 10.18 8.05 -5.22
C VAL A 183 10.97 6.89 -5.82
N VAL A 184 10.62 5.66 -5.43
CA VAL A 184 11.23 4.47 -6.02
C VAL A 184 10.77 4.34 -7.47
N HIS A 185 11.68 4.63 -8.39
CA HIS A 185 11.48 4.33 -9.80
C HIS A 185 11.58 2.83 -10.03
N ILE A 186 10.52 2.21 -10.55
CA ILE A 186 10.43 0.77 -10.74
C ILE A 186 10.90 0.44 -12.16
N GLN A 187 11.97 -0.36 -12.29
CA GLN A 187 12.45 -0.80 -13.59
C GLN A 187 11.38 -1.60 -14.36
N GLN A 188 11.35 -1.47 -15.69
CA GLN A 188 10.41 -2.19 -16.56
C GLN A 188 10.34 -3.69 -16.27
N LEU A 189 11.50 -4.34 -16.09
CA LEU A 189 11.55 -5.76 -15.75
C LEU A 189 10.80 -6.04 -14.45
N ASN A 190 10.96 -5.19 -13.43
CA ASN A 190 10.29 -5.34 -12.14
C ASN A 190 8.78 -5.07 -12.24
N LEU A 191 8.32 -4.15 -13.10
CA LEU A 191 6.89 -4.01 -13.41
C LEU A 191 6.32 -5.31 -13.99
N LYS A 192 7.02 -5.96 -14.93
CA LYS A 192 6.61 -7.28 -15.46
C LYS A 192 6.59 -8.34 -14.35
N ARG A 193 7.54 -8.33 -13.42
CA ARG A 193 7.55 -9.25 -12.27
C ARG A 193 6.34 -9.04 -11.36
N LEU A 194 6.01 -7.79 -11.05
CA LEU A 194 4.82 -7.42 -10.27
C LEU A 194 3.54 -7.92 -10.96
N ALA A 195 3.38 -7.58 -12.26
CA ALA A 195 2.25 -8.03 -13.08
C ALA A 195 2.07 -9.56 -13.04
N ARG A 196 3.18 -10.30 -13.23
CA ARG A 196 3.18 -11.77 -13.14
C ARG A 196 2.72 -12.24 -11.76
N ASN A 197 3.30 -11.72 -10.69
CA ASN A 197 3.01 -12.18 -9.33
C ASN A 197 1.54 -11.95 -8.97
N TRP A 198 0.99 -10.82 -9.36
CA TRP A 198 -0.41 -10.47 -9.11
C TRP A 198 -1.38 -11.30 -9.94
N ALA A 199 -1.07 -11.52 -11.22
CA ALA A 199 -1.84 -12.41 -12.08
C ALA A 199 -1.85 -13.85 -11.52
N VAL A 200 -0.70 -14.38 -11.14
CA VAL A 200 -0.58 -15.73 -10.56
C VAL A 200 -1.32 -15.83 -9.22
N ALA A 201 -1.17 -14.86 -8.33
CA ALA A 201 -1.88 -14.84 -7.04
C ALA A 201 -3.40 -14.84 -7.25
N SER A 202 -3.89 -14.03 -8.19
CA SER A 202 -5.31 -13.93 -8.53
C SER A 202 -5.85 -15.24 -9.15
N LEU A 203 -5.08 -15.87 -10.05
CA LEU A 203 -5.44 -17.16 -10.65
C LEU A 203 -5.45 -18.31 -9.63
N LEU A 204 -4.51 -18.32 -8.68
CA LEU A 204 -4.48 -19.28 -7.59
C LEU A 204 -5.67 -19.08 -6.63
N ALA A 205 -6.00 -17.84 -6.29
CA ALA A 205 -7.16 -17.51 -5.48
C ALA A 205 -8.47 -17.91 -6.18
N GLU A 206 -8.56 -17.71 -7.50
CA GLU A 206 -9.69 -18.16 -8.31
C GLU A 206 -9.86 -19.70 -8.23
N ALA A 207 -8.77 -20.47 -8.41
CA ALA A 207 -8.81 -21.92 -8.36
C ALA A 207 -9.19 -22.49 -6.97
N ALA A 208 -8.90 -21.73 -5.90
CA ALA A 208 -9.23 -22.12 -4.53
C ALA A 208 -10.68 -21.80 -4.13
N ARG A 209 -11.42 -21.01 -4.92
CA ARG A 209 -12.84 -20.71 -4.63
C ARG A 209 -13.68 -21.97 -4.90
N PRO A 210 -14.37 -22.52 -3.90
CA PRO A 210 -15.23 -23.68 -4.12
C PRO A 210 -16.37 -23.31 -5.07
N SER A 211 -16.66 -24.20 -6.02
CA SER A 211 -17.66 -24.08 -7.10
C SER A 211 -19.12 -24.00 -6.63
N THR A 212 -19.37 -23.58 -5.39
CA THR A 212 -20.65 -23.71 -4.69
C THR A 212 -21.72 -22.69 -5.12
N VAL A 213 -21.47 -21.85 -6.12
CA VAL A 213 -22.48 -20.92 -6.67
C VAL A 213 -23.21 -21.51 -7.89
N GLN A 214 -22.87 -22.74 -8.31
CA GLN A 214 -23.40 -23.34 -9.54
C GLN A 214 -24.46 -24.42 -9.36
N ARG A 215 -25.00 -24.63 -8.15
CA ARG A 215 -25.95 -25.74 -7.86
C ARG A 215 -27.36 -25.37 -7.41
N ASP A 216 -27.76 -24.10 -7.50
CA ASP A 216 -29.15 -23.67 -7.19
C ASP A 216 -29.97 -23.20 -8.40
N VAL A 217 -29.55 -23.52 -9.63
CA VAL A 217 -30.32 -23.21 -10.86
C VAL A 217 -30.50 -24.44 -11.76
N THR A 218 -30.75 -25.61 -11.16
CA THR A 218 -31.44 -26.71 -11.86
C THR A 218 -32.91 -26.67 -11.46
N ASN A 219 -33.64 -25.72 -12.04
CA ASN A 219 -35.06 -25.83 -12.37
C ASN A 219 -35.52 -24.51 -13.02
N GLN A 220 -35.18 -24.31 -14.29
CA GLN A 220 -36.08 -23.76 -15.30
C GLN A 220 -35.37 -23.76 -16.66
N GLU A 221 -35.92 -24.54 -17.57
CA GLU A 221 -35.59 -24.55 -19.00
C GLU A 221 -35.90 -23.17 -19.62
N GLY A 222 -34.98 -22.64 -20.42
CA GLY A 222 -35.18 -21.40 -21.17
C GLY A 222 -33.88 -20.95 -21.84
N GLU A 223 -33.84 -21.07 -23.17
CA GLU A 223 -32.73 -20.81 -24.08
C GLU A 223 -32.05 -19.44 -23.91
N GLY A 224 -30.71 -19.41 -23.94
CA GLY A 224 -29.93 -18.17 -23.91
C GLY A 224 -28.55 -18.34 -23.32
N ASP A 225 -27.69 -19.04 -24.05
CA ASP A 225 -26.34 -19.47 -23.68
C ASP A 225 -25.37 -18.29 -23.45
N GLN A 226 -25.18 -17.90 -22.18
CA GLN A 226 -23.92 -17.32 -21.71
C GLN A 226 -23.66 -17.80 -20.28
N PRO A 227 -22.55 -18.52 -20.01
CA PRO A 227 -22.14 -18.75 -18.64
C PRO A 227 -21.83 -17.38 -18.03
N ARG A 228 -22.53 -17.03 -16.94
CA ARG A 228 -22.10 -15.99 -16.00
C ARG A 228 -20.81 -16.46 -15.32
N GLY A 229 -19.74 -16.61 -16.10
CA GLY A 229 -18.39 -16.75 -15.61
C GLY A 229 -18.01 -15.46 -14.92
N SER A 230 -17.36 -15.57 -13.76
CA SER A 230 -16.67 -14.49 -13.08
C SER A 230 -16.01 -13.56 -14.11
N SER A 231 -16.52 -12.34 -14.25
CA SER A 231 -15.91 -11.30 -15.08
C SER A 231 -14.66 -10.81 -14.38
N VAL A 232 -13.62 -11.64 -14.34
CA VAL A 232 -12.32 -11.29 -13.80
C VAL A 232 -11.66 -10.34 -14.80
N ALA A 233 -11.32 -9.13 -14.34
CA ALA A 233 -10.93 -8.05 -15.23
C ALA A 233 -9.59 -8.31 -15.92
N PRO A 234 -9.39 -7.76 -17.12
CA PRO A 234 -8.19 -7.98 -17.92
C PRO A 234 -6.94 -7.40 -17.26
N LEU A 235 -5.79 -8.03 -17.52
CA LEU A 235 -4.49 -7.42 -17.26
C LEU A 235 -4.21 -6.41 -18.38
N LEU A 236 -3.87 -5.19 -18.00
CA LEU A 236 -3.55 -4.09 -18.90
C LEU A 236 -2.08 -3.73 -18.73
N LEU A 237 -1.32 -3.81 -19.81
CA LEU A 237 0.07 -3.36 -19.86
C LEU A 237 0.14 -2.13 -20.76
N LYS A 238 0.43 -0.97 -20.17
CA LYS A 238 0.56 0.30 -20.89
C LYS A 238 2.04 0.55 -21.18
N TYR A 239 2.34 0.70 -22.46
CA TYR A 239 3.65 0.94 -23.01
C TYR A 239 3.75 2.39 -23.51
N ARG A 240 4.91 3.01 -23.29
CA ARG A 240 5.25 4.34 -23.79
C ARG A 240 6.45 4.24 -24.73
N ALA A 241 6.38 4.93 -25.86
CA ALA A 241 7.50 5.00 -26.78
C ALA A 241 8.69 5.70 -26.14
N MET A 242 9.89 5.14 -26.29
CA MET A 242 11.14 5.77 -25.80
C MET A 242 11.57 6.96 -26.67
N LYS A 243 11.23 6.94 -27.96
CA LYS A 243 11.63 7.96 -28.93
C LYS A 243 10.54 8.99 -29.10
N GLU A 244 10.91 10.27 -29.06
CA GLU A 244 9.97 11.36 -29.30
C GLU A 244 9.46 11.43 -30.74
N GLU A 245 10.06 10.72 -31.68
CA GLU A 245 9.63 10.73 -33.08
C GLU A 245 8.63 9.60 -33.39
N ALA A 246 8.33 8.74 -32.40
CA ALA A 246 7.41 7.63 -32.59
C ALA A 246 6.00 8.12 -32.94
N VAL A 247 5.45 7.59 -34.02
CA VAL A 247 4.08 7.89 -34.50
C VAL A 247 3.05 7.47 -33.44
N VAL A 248 3.24 6.30 -32.83
CA VAL A 248 2.44 5.83 -31.70
C VAL A 248 3.17 6.16 -30.41
N ARG A 249 2.58 7.03 -29.58
CA ARG A 249 3.18 7.45 -28.30
C ARG A 249 2.96 6.47 -27.18
N THR A 250 1.76 5.90 -27.15
CA THR A 250 1.32 4.99 -26.09
C THR A 250 0.59 3.83 -26.72
N TYR A 251 0.89 2.63 -26.26
CA TYR A 251 0.21 1.41 -26.67
C TYR A 251 -0.27 0.66 -25.43
N THR A 252 -1.50 0.18 -25.43
CA THR A 252 -2.04 -0.60 -24.29
C THR A 252 -2.35 -2.01 -24.75
N LEU A 253 -1.62 -2.98 -24.22
CA LEU A 253 -1.92 -4.39 -24.39
C LEU A 253 -2.97 -4.79 -23.37
N THR A 254 -4.17 -5.13 -23.85
CA THR A 254 -5.23 -5.70 -23.02
C THR A 254 -5.19 -7.21 -23.14
N VAL A 255 -4.92 -7.89 -22.03
CA VAL A 255 -4.79 -9.34 -21.99
C VAL A 255 -6.08 -9.93 -21.44
N PRO A 256 -6.83 -10.71 -22.25
CA PRO A 256 -8.01 -11.41 -21.76
C PRO A 256 -7.65 -12.39 -20.63
N TRP A 257 -8.48 -12.42 -19.59
CA TRP A 257 -8.25 -13.31 -18.45
C TRP A 257 -8.20 -14.80 -18.83
N SER A 258 -9.01 -15.21 -19.82
CA SER A 258 -9.00 -16.56 -20.38
C SER A 258 -7.64 -16.94 -20.97
N THR A 259 -6.96 -16.00 -21.64
CA THR A 259 -5.61 -16.18 -22.17
C THR A 259 -4.60 -16.39 -21.04
N LEU A 260 -4.64 -15.55 -20.01
CA LEU A 260 -3.77 -15.70 -18.83
C LEU A 260 -3.99 -17.04 -18.14
N ARG A 261 -5.25 -17.45 -17.95
CA ARG A 261 -5.60 -18.74 -17.34
C ARG A 261 -5.03 -19.91 -18.14
N ARG A 262 -5.19 -19.89 -19.47
CA ARG A 262 -4.66 -20.92 -20.37
C ARG A 262 -3.14 -20.99 -20.31
N LEU A 263 -2.45 -19.85 -20.41
CA LEU A 263 -0.98 -19.79 -20.33
C LEU A 263 -0.46 -20.22 -18.95
N PHE A 264 -1.17 -19.85 -17.88
CA PHE A 264 -0.83 -20.28 -16.54
C PHE A 264 -0.97 -21.80 -16.36
N GLN A 265 -2.02 -22.42 -16.91
CA GLN A 265 -2.16 -23.88 -16.89
C GLN A 265 -1.03 -24.56 -17.69
N GLN A 266 -0.72 -24.06 -18.88
CA GLN A 266 0.37 -24.61 -19.70
C GLN A 266 1.74 -24.54 -19.01
N THR A 267 2.00 -23.45 -18.28
CA THR A 267 3.26 -23.27 -17.52
C THR A 267 3.27 -24.02 -16.18
N LYS A 268 2.09 -24.28 -15.58
CA LYS A 268 1.94 -25.08 -14.37
C LYS A 268 2.06 -26.59 -14.63
N ASP A 269 1.59 -27.05 -15.79
CA ASP A 269 1.54 -28.46 -16.20
C ASP A 269 2.72 -28.87 -17.11
N GLY A 270 3.73 -28.01 -17.27
CA GLY A 270 4.97 -28.33 -17.99
C GLY A 270 5.76 -29.50 -17.36
N PRO A 271 6.81 -30.01 -18.04
CA PRO A 271 7.49 -31.28 -17.70
C PRO A 271 8.19 -31.33 -16.32
N GLY A 272 8.02 -30.30 -15.49
CA GLY A 272 8.56 -30.19 -14.13
C GLY A 272 7.53 -30.29 -12.98
N GLY A 273 6.23 -30.46 -13.24
CA GLY A 273 5.21 -30.83 -12.25
C GLY A 273 4.96 -29.85 -11.07
N ASN A 274 3.71 -29.40 -10.93
CA ASN A 274 3.13 -28.76 -9.72
C ASN A 274 3.79 -27.48 -9.17
N ARG A 275 4.79 -26.89 -9.83
CA ARG A 275 5.36 -25.59 -9.43
C ARG A 275 5.30 -24.61 -10.60
N PRO A 276 4.74 -23.40 -10.40
CA PRO A 276 4.83 -22.36 -11.42
C PRO A 276 6.30 -22.08 -11.71
N SER A 277 6.63 -21.86 -12.98
CA SER A 277 8.00 -21.62 -13.41
C SER A 277 8.74 -20.62 -12.52
N THR A 278 9.99 -20.94 -12.22
CA THR A 278 10.95 -20.09 -11.52
C THR A 278 11.50 -18.95 -12.38
N TYR A 279 11.22 -18.96 -13.69
CA TYR A 279 11.57 -17.86 -14.58
C TYR A 279 10.57 -16.71 -14.42
N VAL A 280 11.04 -15.58 -13.88
CA VAL A 280 10.25 -14.37 -13.70
C VAL A 280 10.81 -13.33 -14.67
N PRO A 281 10.08 -12.95 -15.74
CA PRO A 281 8.61 -12.81 -15.82
C PRO A 281 7.90 -13.63 -16.93
N GLU A 282 8.06 -14.97 -16.94
CA GLU A 282 7.62 -15.84 -18.05
C GLU A 282 6.18 -15.63 -18.55
N LEU A 283 5.19 -15.56 -17.65
CA LEU A 283 3.78 -15.45 -18.03
C LEU A 283 3.49 -14.17 -18.83
N ILE A 284 4.16 -13.07 -18.47
CA ILE A 284 4.00 -11.77 -19.12
C ILE A 284 4.69 -11.77 -20.47
N GLU A 285 5.91 -12.34 -20.53
CA GLU A 285 6.63 -12.47 -21.80
C GLU A 285 5.89 -13.37 -22.77
N LEU A 286 5.37 -14.53 -22.34
CA LEU A 286 4.54 -15.41 -23.18
C LEU A 286 3.32 -14.65 -23.72
N THR A 287 2.72 -13.81 -22.88
CA THR A 287 1.59 -12.98 -23.29
C THR A 287 2.02 -11.96 -24.34
N GLU A 288 3.12 -11.23 -24.12
CA GLU A 288 3.65 -10.29 -25.10
C GLU A 288 3.91 -10.99 -26.43
N HIS A 289 4.61 -12.12 -26.45
CA HIS A 289 4.91 -12.88 -27.68
C HIS A 289 3.65 -13.26 -28.48
N LEU A 290 2.54 -13.60 -27.83
CA LEU A 290 1.28 -13.90 -28.54
C LEU A 290 0.73 -12.71 -29.34
N TYR A 291 1.04 -11.49 -28.92
CA TYR A 291 0.52 -10.28 -29.53
C TYR A 291 1.58 -9.50 -30.33
N THR A 292 2.88 -9.66 -30.04
CA THR A 292 3.96 -8.93 -30.70
C THR A 292 3.99 -9.16 -32.20
N ASP A 293 3.80 -10.40 -32.66
CA ASP A 293 3.86 -10.74 -34.10
C ASP A 293 2.73 -10.09 -34.92
N ALA A 294 1.66 -9.66 -34.26
CA ALA A 294 0.52 -9.01 -34.89
C ALA A 294 0.61 -7.47 -34.90
N LEU A 295 1.64 -6.88 -34.29
CA LEU A 295 1.75 -5.43 -34.16
C LEU A 295 2.40 -4.79 -35.39
N PRO A 296 1.87 -3.64 -35.86
CA PRO A 296 2.44 -2.90 -36.98
C PRO A 296 3.69 -2.09 -36.59
N PHE A 297 4.23 -2.29 -35.39
CA PHE A 297 5.42 -1.61 -34.86
C PHE A 297 6.17 -2.52 -33.89
N ASP A 298 7.47 -2.21 -33.70
CA ASP A 298 8.34 -2.97 -32.81
C ASP A 298 8.21 -2.48 -31.35
N LEU A 299 7.70 -3.37 -30.48
CA LEU A 299 7.57 -3.16 -29.04
C LEU A 299 8.93 -2.95 -28.34
N SER A 300 10.06 -3.34 -28.94
CA SER A 300 11.39 -3.12 -28.36
C SER A 300 11.73 -1.63 -28.20
N ASN A 301 11.07 -0.74 -28.95
CA ASN A 301 11.22 0.72 -28.83
C ASN A 301 10.32 1.34 -27.73
N TYR A 302 9.65 0.51 -26.93
CA TYR A 302 8.72 0.93 -25.91
C TYR A 302 9.09 0.37 -24.53
N GLU A 303 8.80 1.16 -23.50
CA GLU A 303 8.93 0.74 -22.10
C GLU A 303 7.55 0.60 -21.48
N ILE A 304 7.38 -0.37 -20.57
CA ILE A 304 6.15 -0.46 -19.78
C ILE A 304 6.15 0.70 -18.80
N GLU A 305 5.13 1.53 -18.90
CA GLU A 305 4.90 2.66 -18.01
C GLU A 305 3.96 2.29 -16.86
N ARG A 306 2.94 1.47 -17.12
CA ARG A 306 1.92 1.12 -16.12
C ARG A 306 1.41 -0.29 -16.31
N VAL A 307 1.20 -0.97 -15.19
CA VAL A 307 0.52 -2.26 -15.09
C VAL A 307 -0.78 -2.04 -14.34
N GLU A 308 -1.89 -2.55 -14.86
CA GLU A 308 -3.21 -2.38 -14.27
C GLU A 308 -4.00 -3.70 -14.32
N MET A 309 -4.67 -3.99 -13.22
CA MET A 309 -5.57 -5.12 -13.01
C MET A 309 -6.84 -4.61 -12.31
N GLN A 310 -7.85 -5.47 -12.18
CA GLN A 310 -9.12 -5.11 -11.52
C GLN A 310 -8.95 -4.45 -10.15
N ASP A 311 -7.99 -4.96 -9.38
CA ASP A 311 -7.85 -4.66 -7.95
C ASP A 311 -6.71 -3.67 -7.66
N VAL A 312 -5.80 -3.46 -8.62
CA VAL A 312 -4.58 -2.67 -8.42
C VAL A 312 -4.04 -2.08 -9.72
N ALA A 313 -3.36 -0.95 -9.63
CA ALA A 313 -2.44 -0.48 -10.65
C ALA A 313 -1.10 -0.02 -10.06
N VAL A 314 -0.04 -0.12 -10.86
CA VAL A 314 1.29 0.41 -10.53
C VAL A 314 1.95 1.05 -11.75
N ASP A 315 2.60 2.17 -11.49
CA ASP A 315 3.35 2.97 -12.46
C ASP A 315 4.86 2.78 -12.29
N MET A 316 5.60 3.03 -13.37
CA MET A 316 7.06 3.04 -13.39
C MET A 316 7.66 4.09 -12.45
N ASP A 317 6.93 5.17 -12.18
CA ASP A 317 7.34 6.20 -11.22
C ASP A 317 7.07 5.82 -9.76
N GLY A 318 6.63 4.59 -9.47
CA GLY A 318 6.35 4.13 -8.11
C GLY A 318 4.96 4.50 -7.58
N GLY A 319 4.10 5.09 -8.42
CA GLY A 319 2.68 5.25 -8.12
C GLY A 319 1.97 3.91 -7.98
N VAL A 320 1.16 3.73 -6.93
CA VAL A 320 0.38 2.52 -6.66
C VAL A 320 -1.04 2.92 -6.33
N GLU A 321 -2.02 2.29 -6.97
CA GLU A 321 -3.45 2.51 -6.73
C GLU A 321 -4.12 1.19 -6.39
N PHE A 322 -4.98 1.22 -5.37
CA PHE A 322 -5.77 0.05 -4.96
C PHE A 322 -7.23 0.30 -5.31
N TYR A 323 -7.88 -0.67 -5.94
CA TYR A 323 -9.31 -0.64 -6.26
C TYR A 323 -10.09 -1.69 -5.46
N ASN A 324 -9.40 -2.68 -4.89
CA ASN A 324 -9.97 -3.68 -4.00
C ASN A 324 -8.97 -4.08 -2.90
N MET A 325 -9.50 -4.44 -1.73
CA MET A 325 -8.72 -4.87 -0.58
C MET A 325 -8.10 -6.26 -0.75
N ASP A 326 -8.68 -7.10 -1.60
CA ASP A 326 -8.32 -8.52 -1.71
C ASP A 326 -6.83 -8.73 -2.09
N LEU A 327 -6.24 -7.81 -2.88
CA LEU A 327 -4.86 -7.91 -3.35
C LEU A 327 -3.86 -7.05 -2.56
N VAL A 328 -4.31 -6.21 -1.62
CA VAL A 328 -3.46 -5.22 -0.92
C VAL A 328 -2.25 -5.87 -0.25
N HIS A 329 -2.46 -6.97 0.47
CA HIS A 329 -1.36 -7.70 1.12
C HIS A 329 -0.35 -8.24 0.09
N THR A 330 -0.83 -8.86 -0.99
CA THR A 330 0.02 -9.41 -2.05
C THR A 330 0.84 -8.32 -2.74
N VAL A 331 0.24 -7.15 -2.96
CA VAL A 331 0.92 -5.99 -3.54
C VAL A 331 2.01 -5.46 -2.60
N LEU A 332 1.69 -5.22 -1.32
CA LEU A 332 2.66 -4.74 -0.33
C LEU A 332 3.83 -5.73 -0.16
N PHE A 333 3.54 -7.03 -0.14
CA PHE A 333 4.56 -8.07 -0.11
C PHE A 333 5.43 -8.06 -1.38
N SER A 334 4.82 -7.91 -2.56
CA SER A 334 5.58 -7.85 -3.83
C SER A 334 6.47 -6.61 -3.91
N LEU A 335 6.04 -5.47 -3.37
CA LEU A 335 6.85 -4.25 -3.26
C LEU A 335 8.01 -4.42 -2.28
N LEU A 336 7.81 -5.18 -1.20
CA LEU A 336 8.90 -5.55 -0.29
C LEU A 336 9.94 -6.43 -0.98
N GLU A 337 9.50 -7.46 -1.72
CA GLU A 337 10.40 -8.31 -2.50
C GLU A 337 11.15 -7.52 -3.57
N LEU A 338 10.52 -6.48 -4.15
CA LEU A 338 11.15 -5.59 -5.12
C LEU A 338 12.36 -4.86 -4.51
N LEU A 339 12.27 -4.36 -3.28
CA LEU A 339 13.41 -3.74 -2.58
C LEU A 339 14.58 -4.72 -2.33
N ALA A 340 14.29 -6.02 -2.31
CA ALA A 340 15.32 -7.05 -2.20
C ALA A 340 15.93 -7.42 -3.57
N VAL A 341 15.28 -7.11 -4.68
CA VAL A 341 15.75 -7.49 -6.02
C VAL A 341 16.38 -6.32 -6.76
N GLN A 342 15.80 -5.13 -6.61
CA GLN A 342 16.36 -3.89 -7.07
C GLN A 342 17.33 -3.38 -6.01
N ASP A 343 18.61 -3.17 -6.34
CA ASP A 343 19.52 -2.39 -5.49
C ASP A 343 19.05 -0.93 -5.53
N VAL A 344 17.93 -0.66 -4.87
CA VAL A 344 17.50 0.69 -4.54
C VAL A 344 18.56 1.19 -3.57
N ALA A 345 19.32 2.21 -3.97
CA ALA A 345 20.30 2.84 -3.10
C ALA A 345 19.59 3.45 -1.89
N THR A 346 19.39 2.66 -0.84
CA THR A 346 19.04 3.17 0.47
C THR A 346 20.30 3.81 1.00
N THR A 347 20.40 5.13 0.94
CA THR A 347 21.52 5.86 1.55
C THR A 347 21.52 5.50 3.04
N SER A 348 22.47 4.64 3.44
CA SER A 348 22.68 4.23 4.83
C SER A 348 23.29 5.35 5.68
N ARG A 349 23.65 6.47 5.03
CA ARG A 349 24.09 7.69 5.68
C ARG A 349 22.98 8.73 5.61
N PRO A 350 22.67 9.44 6.71
CA PRO A 350 21.82 10.60 6.65
C PRO A 350 22.40 11.57 5.61
N GLU A 351 21.63 11.87 4.57
CA GLU A 351 21.91 13.04 3.75
C GLU A 351 21.71 14.24 4.66
N THR A 352 22.81 14.80 5.15
CA THR A 352 22.82 16.12 5.75
C THR A 352 22.47 17.10 4.63
N THR A 353 21.18 17.39 4.46
CA THR A 353 20.76 18.59 3.75
C THR A 353 21.22 19.77 4.60
N LEU A 354 22.22 20.50 4.10
CA LEU A 354 22.67 21.80 4.62
C LEU A 354 21.59 22.86 4.45
#